data_AF-A0A7C9AM38-F1
#
_entry.id   AF-A0A7C9AM38-F1
#
_cell.length_a   1.000
_cell.length_b   1.000
_cell.length_c   1.000
_cell.angle_alpha   90.00
_cell.angle_beta   90.00
_cell.angle_gamma   90.00
#
_symmetry.space_group_name_H-M   'P 1'
#
loop_
_entity.id
_entity.type
_entity.pdbx_description
1 polymer ?
#
loop_
_entity_poly.entity_id
_entity_poly.type
_entity_poly.pdbx_seq_one_letter_code
_entity_poly.pdbx_strand_id
1 'polypeptide(L)'
;FFDRAAEAGFVDPKQPVAKVRPASFREAAKLACGTKLEEAQSKYPNVDTDNLPYLCMDLVYQFTLLVDGFGLKLSQPITLVKKVPYGNAFVEAAWPLGSAIDVMSSLK
;
A
#
# COMPACT_ATOMS: atom_id res chain seq x y z
N PHE A 1 0.24 2.41 1.77
CA PHE A 1 0.59 0.97 1.85
C PHE A 1 0.15 0.20 0.61
N PHE A 2 -1.15 0.05 0.30
CA PHE A 2 -1.61 -0.76 -0.84
C PHE A 2 -1.04 -0.27 -2.18
N ASP A 3 -1.19 1.02 -2.47
CA ASP A 3 -0.81 1.57 -3.79
C ASP A 3 0.69 1.44 -4.04
N ARG A 4 1.55 1.85 -3.09
CA ARG A 4 3.01 1.66 -3.20
C ARG A 4 3.42 0.21 -3.36
N ALA A 5 2.71 -0.72 -2.73
CA ALA A 5 2.99 -2.15 -2.88
C ALA A 5 2.67 -2.65 -4.30
N ALA A 6 1.58 -2.14 -4.89
CA ALA A 6 1.17 -2.47 -6.24
C ALA A 6 2.07 -1.81 -7.30
N GLU A 7 2.43 -0.55 -7.09
CA GLU A 7 3.35 0.21 -7.94
C GLU A 7 4.77 -0.38 -7.92
N ALA A 8 5.25 -0.83 -6.76
CA ALA A 8 6.50 -1.55 -6.62
C ALA A 8 6.44 -3.02 -7.12
N GLY A 9 5.27 -3.49 -7.55
CA GLY A 9 5.09 -4.74 -8.28
C GLY A 9 5.00 -6.01 -7.43
N PHE A 10 4.88 -5.91 -6.09
CA PHE A 10 4.74 -7.10 -5.22
C PHE A 10 3.30 -7.34 -4.73
N VAL A 11 2.35 -6.56 -5.26
CA VAL A 11 0.89 -6.73 -5.08
C VAL A 11 0.21 -6.54 -6.43
N ASP A 12 -0.85 -7.32 -6.71
CA ASP A 12 -1.69 -7.11 -7.89
C ASP A 12 -2.65 -5.92 -7.67
N PRO A 13 -2.54 -4.81 -8.44
CA PRO A 13 -3.41 -3.65 -8.30
C PRO A 13 -4.89 -3.95 -8.59
N LYS A 14 -5.20 -5.05 -9.28
CA LYS A 14 -6.58 -5.45 -9.62
C LYS A 14 -7.31 -6.11 -8.45
N GLN A 15 -6.58 -6.59 -7.44
CA GLN A 15 -7.19 -7.23 -6.28
C GLN A 15 -7.65 -6.19 -5.26
N PRO A 16 -8.82 -6.37 -4.63
CA PRO A 16 -9.30 -5.46 -3.59
C PRO A 16 -8.49 -5.58 -2.29
N VAL A 17 -7.81 -6.71 -2.09
CA VAL A 17 -7.02 -7.06 -0.91
C VAL A 17 -5.75 -7.81 -1.29
N ALA A 18 -4.70 -7.63 -0.50
CA ALA A 18 -3.45 -8.38 -0.66
C ALA A 18 -2.86 -8.76 0.70
N LYS A 19 -2.43 -10.01 0.85
CA LYS A 19 -1.70 -10.46 2.04
C LYS A 19 -0.20 -10.32 1.80
N VAL A 20 0.46 -9.52 2.63
CA VAL A 20 1.91 -9.28 2.55
C VAL A 20 2.54 -9.38 3.93
N ARG A 21 3.85 -9.14 4.01
CA ARG A 21 4.60 -9.03 5.26
C ARG A 21 5.41 -7.74 5.26
N PRO A 22 5.79 -7.17 6.41
CA PRO A 22 6.72 -6.04 6.45
C PRO A 22 8.04 -6.34 5.70
N ALA A 23 8.51 -7.60 5.73
CA ALA A 23 9.67 -8.02 4.94
C ALA A 23 9.51 -7.77 3.43
N SER A 24 8.31 -7.87 2.87
CA SER A 24 8.06 -7.59 1.45
C SER A 24 8.38 -6.13 1.09
N PHE A 25 8.01 -5.18 1.97
CA PHE A 25 8.37 -3.76 1.79
C PHE A 25 9.88 -3.55 1.85
N ARG A 26 10.58 -4.25 2.76
CA ARG A 26 12.05 -4.16 2.86
C ARG A 26 12.73 -4.63 1.58
N GLU A 27 12.33 -5.77 1.04
CA GLU A 27 12.93 -6.31 -0.18
C GLU A 27 12.62 -5.42 -1.39
N ALA A 28 11.38 -4.92 -1.49
CA ALA A 28 11.02 -3.95 -2.53
C ALA A 28 11.84 -2.64 -2.40
N ALA A 29 12.04 -2.14 -1.17
CA ALA A 29 12.85 -0.96 -0.90
C ALA A 29 14.30 -1.15 -1.37
N LYS A 30 14.95 -2.28 -1.03
CA LYS A 30 16.32 -2.57 -1.51
C LYS A 30 16.42 -2.53 -3.03
N LEU A 31 15.44 -3.10 -3.73
CA LEU A 31 15.40 -3.11 -5.19
C LEU A 31 15.21 -1.70 -5.75
N ALA A 32 14.29 -0.92 -5.19
CA ALA A 32 14.02 0.45 -5.63
C ALA A 32 15.22 1.38 -5.39
N CYS A 33 15.81 1.32 -4.20
CA CYS A 33 16.97 2.14 -3.84
C CYS A 33 18.25 1.78 -4.61
N GLY A 34 18.34 0.55 -5.12
CA GLY A 34 19.43 0.12 -6.01
C GLY A 34 19.19 0.43 -7.49
N THR A 35 18.05 1.03 -7.86
CA THR A 35 17.69 1.35 -9.24
C THR A 35 18.01 2.81 -9.52
N LYS A 36 18.66 3.10 -10.66
CA LYS A 36 18.90 4.47 -11.10
C LYS A 36 17.63 5.09 -11.67
N LEU A 37 17.48 6.41 -11.57
CA LEU A 37 16.26 7.09 -12.00
C LEU A 37 15.98 6.92 -13.50
N GLU A 38 17.03 6.87 -14.32
CA GLU A 38 16.94 6.67 -15.77
C GLU A 38 16.35 5.30 -16.15
N GLU A 39 16.52 4.31 -15.27
CA GLU A 39 16.02 2.94 -15.43
C GLU A 39 14.70 2.71 -14.67
N ALA A 40 14.30 3.66 -13.80
CA ALA A 40 13.18 3.46 -12.88
C ALA A 40 11.84 3.34 -13.61
N GLN A 41 11.61 4.13 -14.67
CA GLN A 41 10.35 4.10 -15.42
C GLN A 41 10.10 2.75 -16.12
N SER A 42 11.16 2.11 -16.63
CA SER A 42 11.02 0.80 -17.30
C SER A 42 10.79 -0.33 -16.29
N LYS A 43 11.42 -0.22 -15.11
CA LYS A 43 11.30 -1.21 -14.04
C LYS A 43 10.01 -1.08 -13.24
N TYR A 44 9.50 0.13 -13.10
CA TYR A 44 8.29 0.46 -12.34
C TYR A 44 7.28 1.19 -13.23
N PRO A 45 6.74 0.54 -14.27
CA PRO A 45 5.88 1.19 -15.27
C PRO A 45 4.54 1.68 -14.71
N ASN A 46 4.14 1.19 -13.53
CA ASN A 46 2.89 1.57 -12.87
C ASN A 46 3.06 2.75 -11.91
N VAL A 47 4.29 3.25 -11.70
CA VAL A 47 4.55 4.46 -10.90
C VAL A 47 4.48 5.67 -11.83
N ASP A 48 3.74 6.70 -11.43
CA ASP A 48 3.75 7.97 -12.15
C ASP A 48 5.16 8.58 -12.17
N THR A 49 5.53 9.23 -13.28
CA THR A 49 6.86 9.82 -13.49
C THR A 49 7.29 10.73 -12.35
N ASP A 50 6.36 11.52 -11.83
CA ASP A 50 6.60 12.51 -10.78
C ASP A 50 6.83 11.85 -9.41
N ASN A 51 6.36 10.61 -9.26
CA ASN A 51 6.50 9.82 -8.04
C ASN A 51 7.73 8.90 -8.05
N LEU A 52 8.33 8.63 -9.21
CA LEU A 52 9.50 7.75 -9.34
C LEU A 52 10.69 8.13 -8.45
N PRO A 53 11.08 9.41 -8.33
CA PRO A 53 12.21 9.79 -7.47
C PRO A 53 12.01 9.43 -5.99
N TYR A 54 10.74 9.27 -5.57
CA TYR A 54 10.37 9.05 -4.17
C TYR A 54 10.12 7.57 -3.84
N LEU A 55 10.08 6.68 -4.83
CA LEU A 55 9.70 5.28 -4.59
C LEU A 55 10.58 4.57 -3.56
N CYS A 56 11.90 4.78 -3.60
CA CYS A 56 12.83 4.25 -2.60
C CYS A 56 12.49 4.78 -1.20
N MET A 57 12.32 6.10 -1.07
CA MET A 57 11.98 6.75 0.20
C MET A 57 10.66 6.22 0.76
N ASP A 58 9.62 6.14 -0.06
CA ASP A 58 8.29 5.68 0.33
C ASP A 58 8.30 4.23 0.83
N LEU A 59 9.03 3.34 0.15
CA LEU A 59 9.12 1.93 0.55
C LEU A 59 9.94 1.75 1.83
N VAL A 60 11.04 2.49 1.99
CA VAL A 60 11.81 2.52 3.24
C VAL A 60 10.93 3.05 4.37
N TYR A 61 10.24 4.16 4.17
CA TYR A 61 9.36 4.76 5.17
C TYR A 61 8.23 3.82 5.58
N GLN A 62 7.55 3.17 4.62
CA GLN A 62 6.50 2.22 4.93
C GLN A 62 7.03 1.00 5.69
N PHE A 63 8.22 0.52 5.35
CA PHE A 63 8.87 -0.56 6.08
C PHE A 63 9.20 -0.16 7.53
N THR A 64 9.89 0.97 7.73
CA THR A 64 10.29 1.42 9.07
C THR A 64 9.10 1.82 9.92
N LEU A 65 8.06 2.43 9.34
CA LEU A 65 6.82 2.72 10.06
C LEU A 65 6.14 1.46 10.59
N LEU A 66 6.08 0.38 9.78
CA LEU A 66 5.48 -0.89 10.21
C LEU A 66 6.31 -1.58 11.30
N VAL A 67 7.63 -1.61 11.17
CA VAL A 67 8.51 -2.38 12.06
C VAL A 67 8.96 -1.57 13.27
N ASP A 68 9.58 -0.41 13.03
CA ASP A 68 10.17 0.42 14.08
C ASP A 68 9.11 1.32 14.72
N GLY A 69 8.14 1.80 13.94
CA GLY A 69 7.04 2.63 14.43
C GLY A 69 5.97 1.82 15.16
N PHE A 70 5.37 0.85 14.48
CA PHE A 70 4.27 0.05 15.03
C PHE A 70 4.70 -1.27 15.68
N GLY A 71 5.97 -1.65 15.61
CA GLY A 71 6.49 -2.85 16.31
C GLY A 71 6.13 -4.18 15.67
N LEU A 72 5.74 -4.22 14.38
CA LEU A 72 5.37 -5.48 13.72
C LEU A 72 6.59 -6.35 13.47
N LYS A 73 6.44 -7.67 13.63
CA LYS A 73 7.47 -8.63 13.24
C LYS A 73 7.61 -8.69 11.73
N LEU A 74 8.83 -8.85 11.23
CA LEU A 74 9.13 -8.98 9.79
C LEU A 74 8.31 -10.06 9.08
N SER A 75 8.00 -11.15 9.78
CA SER A 75 7.26 -12.30 9.25
C SER A 75 5.74 -12.21 9.45
N GLN A 76 5.26 -11.20 10.19
CA GLN A 76 3.85 -11.07 10.55
C GLN A 76 3.02 -10.82 9.29
N PRO A 77 2.02 -11.66 9.00
CA PRO A 77 1.11 -11.43 7.89
C PRO A 77 0.26 -10.20 8.18
N ILE A 78 0.19 -9.29 7.21
CA ILE A 78 -0.70 -8.14 7.21
C ILE A 78 -1.54 -8.15 5.93
N THR A 79 -2.76 -7.63 6.02
CA THR A 79 -3.64 -7.49 4.87
C THR A 79 -3.68 -6.02 4.47
N LEU A 80 -3.25 -5.72 3.26
CA LEU A 80 -3.49 -4.43 2.64
C LEU A 80 -4.87 -4.47 2.00
N VAL A 81 -5.72 -3.51 2.34
CA VAL A 81 -7.10 -3.44 1.87
C VAL A 81 -7.28 -2.15 1.10
N LYS A 82 -7.65 -2.26 -0.18
CA LYS A 82 -8.09 -1.12 -1.00
C LYS A 82 -9.61 -1.02 -1.01
N LYS A 83 -10.28 -2.15 -1.12
CA LYS A 83 -11.75 -2.24 -1.09
C LYS A 83 -12.22 -3.43 -0.26
N VAL A 84 -13.40 -3.29 0.32
CA VAL A 84 -14.08 -4.31 1.13
C VAL A 84 -15.35 -4.76 0.39
N PRO A 85 -15.62 -6.07 0.27
CA PRO A 85 -16.87 -6.54 -0.30
C PRO A 85 -18.05 -6.20 0.61
N TYR A 86 -19.13 -5.68 0.03
CA TYR A 86 -20.36 -5.34 0.73
C TYR A 86 -21.57 -5.67 -0.16
N GLY A 87 -22.30 -6.74 0.17
CA GLY A 87 -23.34 -7.29 -0.69
C GLY A 87 -22.80 -7.66 -2.07
N ASN A 88 -23.36 -7.05 -3.12
CA ASN A 88 -22.95 -7.26 -4.50
C ASN A 88 -21.94 -6.21 -5.01
N ALA A 89 -21.37 -5.40 -4.13
CA ALA A 89 -20.48 -4.29 -4.48
C ALA A 89 -19.15 -4.34 -3.69
N PHE A 90 -18.22 -3.47 -4.10
CA PHE A 90 -16.99 -3.19 -3.38
C PHE A 90 -16.97 -1.75 -2.92
N VAL A 91 -16.77 -1.53 -1.62
CA VAL A 91 -16.66 -0.20 -1.03
C VAL A 91 -15.20 0.09 -0.72
N GLU A 92 -14.76 1.32 -0.91
CA GLU A 92 -13.38 1.72 -0.58
C GLU A 92 -13.12 1.57 0.92
N ALA A 93 -11.93 1.06 1.27
CA ALA A 93 -11.47 0.99 2.64
C ALA A 93 -11.01 2.38 3.12
N ALA A 94 -11.97 3.28 3.29
CA ALA A 94 -11.76 4.67 3.64
C ALA A 94 -12.78 5.14 4.68
N TRP A 95 -12.46 6.25 5.34
CA TRP A 95 -13.28 6.86 6.39
C TRP A 95 -14.67 7.38 5.97
N PRO A 96 -14.97 7.76 4.70
CA PRO A 96 -16.25 8.39 4.38
C PRO A 96 -17.49 7.54 4.69
N LEU A 97 -17.43 6.21 4.50
CA LEU A 97 -18.55 5.34 4.84
C LEU A 97 -18.85 5.38 6.34
N GLY A 98 -17.82 5.32 7.19
CA GLY A 98 -17.97 5.41 8.64
C GLY A 98 -18.58 6.76 9.07
N SER A 99 -18.14 7.86 8.45
CA SER A 99 -18.71 9.18 8.70
C SER A 99 -20.19 9.27 8.31
N ALA A 100 -20.59 8.69 7.18
CA ALA A 100 -21.98 8.67 6.76
C ALA A 100 -22.85 7.86 7.71
N ILE A 101 -22.36 6.70 8.19
CA ILE A 101 -23.05 5.89 9.18
C ILE A 101 -23.24 6.66 10.49
N ASP A 102 -22.22 7.37 10.96
CA ASP A 102 -22.28 8.17 12.19
C ASP A 102 -23.37 9.25 12.12
N VAL A 103 -23.37 10.04 11.03
CA VAL A 103 -24.40 11.06 10.78
C VAL A 103 -25.79 10.42 10.70
N MET A 104 -25.96 9.36 9.92
CA MET A 104 -27.26 8.71 9.73
C MET A 104 -27.77 8.04 11.00
N SER A 105 -26.89 7.50 11.84
CA SER A 105 -27.26 6.87 13.11
C SER A 105 -27.72 7.88 14.16
N SER A 106 -27.36 9.15 13.98
CA SER A 106 -27.78 10.26 14.86
C SER A 106 -29.14 10.87 14.47
N LEU A 107 -29.62 10.60 13.25
CA LEU A 107 -30.93 11.03 12.78
C LEU A 107 -32.00 10.08 13.35
N LYS A 108 -32.72 10.57 14.37
CA LYS A 108 -33.91 9.90 14.92
C LYS A 108 -35.06 9.87 13.91
#